data_AF-A0A418ZZU3-F1
#
_entry.id   AF-A0A418ZZU3-F1
#
_cell.length_a   1.000
_cell.length_b   1.000
_cell.length_c   1.000
_cell.angle_alpha   90.00
_cell.angle_beta   90.00
_cell.angle_gamma   90.00
#
_symmetry.space_group_name_H-M   'P 1'
#
loop_
_entity.id
_entity.type
_entity.pdbx_description
1 polymer ?
#
loop_
_entity_poly.entity_id
_entity_poly.type
_entity_poly.pdbx_seq_one_letter_code
_entity_poly.pdbx_strand_id
1 'polypeptide(L)'
;MKRRFFLAAAAPALLSACGAKHVWDSDEAVRAARFVSSEPPSITLFTVIGIPRGEGGHSALMINGSQRVIFDPAGSWNHPYIPERNDVLYGITDNFKNFYIDYHARETYWVAEDTVFVSREVADLAIRRAEAYGPVNQSFCAVATGRVLSGVPGFEASPTGFSPNKLRSWFLTLPGVRSKRHMDGDPANNHNVLLRQKDGTIFGYNR
;
A
#
# COMPACT_ATOMS: atom_id res chain seq x y z
N MET A 1 25.93 19.51 -36.34
CA MET A 1 25.50 20.26 -35.13
C MET A 1 24.03 20.07 -34.76
N LYS A 2 23.07 20.11 -35.70
CA LYS A 2 21.62 20.00 -35.38
C LYS A 2 21.22 18.68 -34.69
N ARG A 3 21.78 17.54 -35.12
CA ARG A 3 21.47 16.18 -34.58
C ARG A 3 21.89 15.99 -33.10
N ARG A 4 22.91 16.70 -32.63
CA ARG A 4 23.37 16.67 -31.22
C ARG A 4 22.47 17.53 -30.31
N PHE A 5 21.92 18.62 -30.85
CA PHE A 5 20.93 19.44 -30.16
C PHE A 5 19.59 18.71 -29.97
N PHE A 6 19.14 17.93 -30.95
CA PHE A 6 17.94 17.10 -30.82
C PHE A 6 18.07 15.98 -29.77
N LEU A 7 19.24 15.34 -29.67
CA LEU A 7 19.50 14.33 -28.63
C LEU A 7 19.61 14.95 -27.22
N ALA A 8 20.22 16.13 -27.09
CA ALA A 8 20.33 16.84 -25.82
C ALA A 8 18.97 17.42 -25.35
N ALA A 9 18.11 17.85 -26.27
CA ALA A 9 16.76 18.36 -25.96
C ALA A 9 15.73 17.24 -25.69
N ALA A 10 15.97 16.00 -26.15
CA ALA A 10 15.10 14.86 -25.89
C ALA A 10 15.35 14.18 -24.53
N ALA A 11 16.53 14.38 -23.93
CA ALA A 11 16.88 13.77 -22.64
C ALA A 11 16.01 14.23 -21.45
N PRO A 12 15.62 15.51 -21.29
CA PRO A 12 14.70 15.93 -20.23
C PRO A 12 13.28 15.37 -20.39
N ALA A 13 12.81 15.18 -21.63
CA ALA A 13 11.46 14.67 -21.90
C ALA A 13 11.30 13.17 -21.59
N LEU A 14 12.41 12.41 -21.59
CA LEU A 14 12.41 11.00 -21.17
C LEU A 14 12.45 10.84 -19.64
N LEU A 15 12.89 11.87 -18.90
CA LEU A 15 12.98 11.84 -17.43
C LEU A 15 11.64 12.15 -16.74
N SER A 16 10.68 12.80 -17.41
CA SER A 16 9.36 13.09 -16.82
C SER A 16 8.49 11.84 -16.66
N ALA A 17 8.84 10.72 -17.28
CA ALA A 17 8.12 9.44 -17.15
C ALA A 17 8.55 8.60 -15.92
N CYS A 18 9.61 9.00 -15.21
CA CYS A 18 10.11 8.30 -14.02
C CYS A 18 9.70 8.98 -12.69
N GLY A 19 8.77 9.95 -12.73
CA GLY A 19 8.28 10.64 -11.53
C GLY A 19 7.27 9.81 -10.73
N ALA A 20 7.17 10.09 -9.43
CA ALA A 20 6.15 9.52 -8.56
C ALA A 20 4.72 9.88 -9.04
N LYS A 21 3.75 9.05 -8.71
CA LYS A 21 2.33 9.35 -8.94
C LYS A 21 1.91 10.45 -7.97
N HIS A 22 1.35 11.54 -8.49
CA HIS A 22 0.80 12.64 -7.71
C HIS A 22 -0.72 12.65 -7.88
N VAL A 23 -1.45 12.07 -6.93
CA VAL A 23 -2.92 12.19 -6.83
C VAL A 23 -3.26 13.00 -5.60
N TRP A 24 -4.28 13.84 -5.69
CA TRP A 24 -4.72 14.66 -4.56
C TRP A 24 -6.22 14.92 -4.66
N ASP A 25 -7.01 14.02 -4.08
CA ASP A 25 -8.46 14.16 -4.03
C ASP A 25 -8.91 15.20 -2.99
N SER A 26 -10.10 15.78 -3.23
CA SER A 26 -10.64 16.90 -2.46
C SER A 26 -10.83 16.57 -0.97
N ASP A 27 -10.80 17.60 -0.12
CA ASP A 27 -11.07 17.42 1.32
C ASP A 27 -12.48 16.85 1.55
N GLU A 28 -13.45 17.24 0.71
CA GLU A 28 -14.82 16.73 0.75
C GLU A 28 -14.84 15.22 0.52
N ALA A 29 -14.13 14.72 -0.49
CA ALA A 29 -14.09 13.30 -0.81
C ALA A 29 -13.44 12.49 0.32
N VAL A 30 -12.31 12.94 0.84
CA VAL A 30 -11.61 12.29 1.96
C VAL A 30 -12.47 12.28 3.23
N ARG A 31 -13.10 13.41 3.59
CA ARG A 31 -13.99 13.48 4.76
C ARG A 31 -15.20 12.57 4.60
N ALA A 32 -15.81 12.54 3.41
CA ALA A 32 -16.99 11.71 3.13
C ALA A 32 -16.66 10.21 3.17
N ALA A 33 -15.45 9.82 2.77
CA ALA A 33 -15.01 8.42 2.78
C ALA A 33 -14.58 7.92 4.17
N ARG A 34 -14.45 8.79 5.18
CA ARG A 34 -13.90 8.42 6.50
C ARG A 34 -14.60 7.19 7.07
N PHE A 35 -13.83 6.11 7.23
CA PHE A 35 -14.29 4.86 7.81
C PHE A 35 -13.60 4.61 9.15
N VAL A 36 -14.38 4.23 10.17
CA VAL A 36 -13.89 3.81 11.49
C VAL A 36 -14.29 2.36 11.70
N SER A 37 -13.29 1.52 11.89
CA SER A 37 -13.46 0.10 12.16
C SER A 37 -13.98 -0.16 13.58
N SER A 38 -14.73 -1.26 13.77
CA SER A 38 -15.01 -1.84 15.09
C SER A 38 -13.85 -2.67 15.64
N GLU A 39 -12.93 -3.14 14.79
CA GLU A 39 -11.71 -3.86 15.20
C GLU A 39 -10.76 -2.98 16.05
N PRO A 40 -10.00 -3.57 17.00
CA PRO A 40 -9.02 -2.85 17.80
C PRO A 40 -7.97 -2.12 16.96
N PRO A 41 -7.40 -0.99 17.44
CA PRO A 41 -6.36 -0.27 16.71
C PRO A 41 -5.15 -1.14 16.40
N SER A 42 -4.63 -1.01 15.19
CA SER A 42 -3.57 -1.88 14.70
C SER A 42 -2.75 -1.23 13.58
N ILE A 43 -1.56 -1.76 13.38
CA ILE A 43 -0.73 -1.51 12.21
C ILE A 43 -0.51 -2.87 11.54
N THR A 44 -0.88 -2.95 10.27
CA THR A 44 -0.77 -4.14 9.44
C THR A 44 0.20 -3.89 8.30
N LEU A 45 1.25 -4.69 8.20
CA LEU A 45 2.14 -4.72 7.05
C LEU A 45 1.59 -5.71 6.02
N PHE A 46 1.29 -5.21 4.82
CA PHE A 46 1.09 -6.05 3.65
C PHE A 46 2.43 -6.26 2.94
N THR A 47 2.75 -7.51 2.60
CA THR A 47 3.90 -7.84 1.75
C THR A 47 3.45 -8.74 0.61
N VAL A 48 3.69 -8.32 -0.63
CA VAL A 48 3.40 -9.13 -1.82
C VAL A 48 4.64 -9.93 -2.18
N ILE A 49 4.50 -11.25 -2.23
CA ILE A 49 5.64 -12.19 -2.32
C ILE A 49 5.43 -13.11 -3.51
N GLY A 50 6.43 -13.18 -4.39
CA GLY A 50 6.43 -14.07 -5.55
C GLY A 50 6.41 -15.53 -5.11
N ILE A 51 5.56 -16.34 -5.72
CA ILE A 51 5.46 -17.78 -5.45
C ILE A 51 6.68 -18.55 -5.98
N PRO A 52 7.20 -18.28 -7.20
CA PRO A 52 8.27 -19.10 -7.76
C PRO A 52 9.61 -19.01 -7.02
N ARG A 53 10.00 -17.81 -6.55
CA ARG A 53 11.33 -17.58 -5.94
C ARG A 53 11.25 -16.89 -4.57
N GLY A 54 10.06 -16.59 -4.06
CA GLY A 54 9.89 -15.93 -2.76
C GLY A 54 10.32 -14.46 -2.76
N GLU A 55 10.46 -13.82 -3.92
CA GLU A 55 10.88 -12.42 -4.01
C GLU A 55 9.83 -11.45 -3.46
N GLY A 56 10.27 -10.42 -2.72
CA GLY A 56 9.37 -9.39 -2.22
C GLY A 56 9.09 -8.35 -3.31
N GLY A 57 7.88 -8.35 -3.85
CA GLY A 57 7.47 -7.46 -4.95
C GLY A 57 6.97 -6.10 -4.47
N HIS A 58 6.30 -6.04 -3.32
CA HIS A 58 5.68 -4.81 -2.83
C HIS A 58 5.44 -4.83 -1.32
N SER A 59 5.34 -3.64 -0.70
CA SER A 59 4.97 -3.46 0.70
C SER A 59 4.07 -2.24 0.90
N ALA A 60 3.06 -2.38 1.77
CA ALA A 60 2.14 -1.31 2.14
C ALA A 60 1.72 -1.44 3.62
N LEU A 61 1.16 -0.38 4.19
CA LEU A 61 0.60 -0.39 5.55
C LEU A 61 -0.90 -0.20 5.51
N MET A 62 -1.65 -1.05 6.18
CA MET A 62 -2.98 -0.67 6.65
C MET A 62 -2.86 -0.21 8.10
N ILE A 63 -3.41 0.96 8.39
CA ILE A 63 -3.36 1.55 9.72
C ILE A 63 -4.79 1.75 10.19
N ASN A 64 -5.13 1.09 11.30
CA ASN A 64 -6.45 1.13 11.92
C ASN A 64 -6.39 1.96 13.20
N GLY A 65 -6.89 3.18 13.18
CA GLY A 65 -6.91 4.09 14.33
C GLY A 65 -8.21 4.87 14.44
N SER A 66 -8.12 6.19 14.50
CA SER A 66 -9.25 7.12 14.39
C SER A 66 -9.96 7.05 13.06
N GLN A 67 -9.32 6.49 12.04
CA GLN A 67 -9.87 6.10 10.75
C GLN A 67 -9.03 4.93 10.24
N ARG A 68 -9.53 4.21 9.23
CA ARG A 68 -8.75 3.18 8.55
C ARG A 68 -8.26 3.68 7.19
N VAL A 69 -6.94 3.65 7.01
CA VAL A 69 -6.25 4.04 5.77
C VAL A 69 -5.31 2.93 5.32
N ILE A 70 -5.00 2.91 4.03
CA ILE A 70 -3.86 2.16 3.50
C ILE A 70 -2.84 3.18 2.98
N PHE A 71 -1.60 3.10 3.44
CA PHE A 71 -0.45 3.73 2.83
C PHE A 71 0.19 2.74 1.85
N ASP A 72 0.04 2.99 0.56
CA ASP A 72 0.44 2.14 -0.56
C ASP A 72 1.56 2.79 -1.41
N PRO A 73 2.76 3.00 -0.83
CA PRO A 73 3.82 3.78 -1.47
C PRO A 73 4.28 3.14 -2.77
N ALA A 74 4.24 3.90 -3.87
CA ALA A 74 4.57 3.42 -5.20
C ALA A 74 3.65 2.29 -5.71
N GLY A 75 2.49 2.11 -5.06
CA GLY A 75 1.46 1.19 -5.47
C GLY A 75 0.85 1.54 -6.81
N SER A 76 0.29 0.52 -7.47
CA SER A 76 -0.42 0.69 -8.75
C SER A 76 -1.93 0.56 -8.61
N TRP A 77 -2.40 0.16 -7.43
CA TRP A 77 -3.81 -0.03 -7.13
C TRP A 77 -4.54 1.31 -7.12
N ASN A 78 -5.80 1.28 -7.55
CA ASN A 78 -6.72 2.40 -7.47
C ASN A 78 -8.15 1.85 -7.53
N HIS A 79 -9.09 2.61 -6.96
CA HIS A 79 -10.50 2.26 -7.02
C HIS A 79 -11.35 3.54 -7.06
N PRO A 80 -12.37 3.66 -7.92
CA PRO A 80 -13.12 4.91 -8.11
C PRO A 80 -13.81 5.47 -6.87
N TYR A 81 -14.07 4.62 -5.87
CA TYR A 81 -14.74 4.99 -4.62
C TYR A 81 -13.78 5.12 -3.43
N ILE A 82 -12.47 5.08 -3.66
CA ILE A 82 -11.45 5.21 -2.61
C ILE A 82 -10.64 6.46 -2.92
N PRO A 83 -10.88 7.57 -2.20
CA PRO A 83 -10.11 8.78 -2.42
C PRO A 83 -8.67 8.59 -1.97
N GLU A 84 -7.78 9.28 -2.66
CA GLU A 84 -6.33 9.15 -2.55
C GLU A 84 -5.66 10.52 -2.36
N ARG A 85 -4.67 10.57 -1.46
CA ARG A 85 -3.71 11.67 -1.37
C ARG A 85 -2.30 11.13 -1.40
N ASN A 86 -1.62 11.37 -2.52
CA ASN A 86 -0.36 10.73 -2.87
C ASN A 86 -0.52 9.22 -2.71
N ASP A 87 0.20 8.58 -1.79
CA ASP A 87 0.09 7.14 -1.59
C ASP A 87 -0.82 6.75 -0.42
N VAL A 88 -1.66 7.66 0.10
CA VAL A 88 -2.62 7.36 1.18
C VAL A 88 -4.03 7.19 0.62
N LEU A 89 -4.59 6.01 0.84
CA LEU A 89 -5.92 5.57 0.44
C LEU A 89 -6.86 5.62 1.65
N TYR A 90 -7.98 6.34 1.52
CA TYR A 90 -8.88 6.63 2.62
C TYR A 90 -10.17 5.80 2.58
N GLY A 91 -10.76 5.59 3.76
CA GLY A 91 -12.08 4.96 3.85
C GLY A 91 -12.06 3.44 3.70
N ILE A 92 -11.00 2.80 4.17
CA ILE A 92 -10.77 1.37 3.93
C ILE A 92 -11.71 0.50 4.77
N THR A 93 -12.85 0.13 4.19
CA THR A 93 -13.76 -0.87 4.73
C THR A 93 -13.15 -2.29 4.69
N ASP A 94 -13.77 -3.27 5.35
CA ASP A 94 -13.30 -4.67 5.24
C ASP A 94 -13.39 -5.19 3.80
N ASN A 95 -14.43 -4.79 3.06
CA ASN A 95 -14.57 -5.14 1.66
C ASN A 95 -13.46 -4.52 0.79
N PHE A 96 -13.08 -3.26 1.04
CA PHE A 96 -11.96 -2.63 0.34
C PHE A 96 -10.59 -3.19 0.74
N LYS A 97 -10.40 -3.56 2.01
CA LYS A 97 -9.20 -4.27 2.46
C LYS A 97 -9.03 -5.57 1.68
N ASN A 98 -10.08 -6.38 1.62
CA ASN A 98 -9.96 -7.67 0.97
C ASN A 98 -9.79 -7.50 -0.55
N PHE A 99 -10.45 -6.51 -1.18
CA PHE A 99 -10.20 -6.17 -2.59
C PHE A 99 -8.75 -5.73 -2.85
N TYR A 100 -8.13 -5.01 -1.91
CA TYR A 100 -6.72 -4.69 -1.98
C TYR A 100 -5.84 -5.95 -1.92
N ILE A 101 -6.19 -6.92 -1.09
CA ILE A 101 -5.49 -8.22 -1.00
C ILE A 101 -5.66 -9.01 -2.30
N ASP A 102 -6.88 -9.15 -2.79
CA ASP A 102 -7.24 -9.87 -4.03
C ASP A 102 -6.49 -9.31 -5.25
N TYR A 103 -6.44 -7.99 -5.40
CA TYR A 103 -5.66 -7.36 -6.49
C TYR A 103 -4.19 -7.79 -6.53
N HIS A 104 -3.60 -8.11 -5.36
CA HIS A 104 -2.20 -8.50 -5.21
C HIS A 104 -1.98 -10.02 -5.11
N ALA A 105 -2.97 -10.78 -4.63
CA ALA A 105 -2.93 -12.23 -4.54
C ALA A 105 -3.33 -12.86 -5.88
N ARG A 106 -2.34 -13.24 -6.68
CA ARG A 106 -2.52 -13.78 -8.05
C ARG A 106 -1.85 -15.14 -8.15
N GLU A 107 -2.07 -15.90 -9.22
CA GLU A 107 -1.38 -17.18 -9.49
C GLU A 107 0.16 -17.13 -9.30
N THR A 108 0.78 -15.96 -9.47
CA THR A 108 2.24 -15.74 -9.34
C THR A 108 2.68 -15.09 -8.02
N TYR A 109 1.74 -14.57 -7.21
CA TYR A 109 2.03 -13.81 -5.99
C TYR A 109 1.06 -14.15 -4.87
N TRP A 110 1.56 -14.21 -3.64
CA TRP A 110 0.73 -14.30 -2.43
C TRP A 110 0.93 -13.07 -1.56
N VAL A 111 -0.04 -12.76 -0.70
CA VAL A 111 0.00 -11.58 0.18
C VAL A 111 0.13 -12.03 1.62
N ALA A 112 1.17 -11.54 2.30
CA ALA A 112 1.26 -11.61 3.75
C ALA A 112 0.51 -10.42 4.37
N GLU A 113 -0.37 -10.70 5.33
CA GLU A 113 -1.02 -9.71 6.19
C GLU A 113 -0.49 -9.90 7.62
N ASP A 114 0.50 -9.10 8.02
CA ASP A 114 1.16 -9.19 9.32
C ASP A 114 0.72 -8.03 10.20
N THR A 115 0.02 -8.30 11.30
CA THR A 115 -0.67 -7.29 12.11
C THR A 115 -0.13 -7.23 13.53
N VAL A 116 0.16 -6.02 14.02
CA VAL A 116 0.45 -5.72 15.42
C VAL A 116 -0.64 -4.82 15.97
N PHE A 117 -1.24 -5.21 17.10
CA PHE A 117 -2.20 -4.36 17.82
C PHE A 117 -1.44 -3.32 18.64
N VAL A 118 -1.93 -2.08 18.58
CA VAL A 118 -1.27 -0.93 19.21
C VAL A 118 -2.31 -0.07 19.94
N SER A 119 -1.87 0.92 20.71
CA SER A 119 -2.80 1.92 21.22
C SER A 119 -3.32 2.80 20.08
N ARG A 120 -4.48 3.42 20.29
CA ARG A 120 -5.09 4.31 19.29
C ARG A 120 -4.18 5.50 18.96
N GLU A 121 -3.45 6.01 19.96
CA GLU A 121 -2.51 7.12 19.81
C GLU A 121 -1.34 6.76 18.88
N VAL A 122 -0.84 5.51 18.98
CA VAL A 122 0.23 4.98 18.12
C VAL A 122 -0.26 4.81 16.70
N ALA A 123 -1.46 4.24 16.50
CA ALA A 123 -2.07 4.14 15.18
C ALA A 123 -2.31 5.51 14.54
N ASP A 124 -2.87 6.48 15.29
CA ASP A 124 -3.12 7.84 14.79
C ASP A 124 -1.83 8.58 14.45
N LEU A 125 -0.75 8.34 15.19
CA LEU A 125 0.55 8.88 14.81
C LEU A 125 1.07 8.27 13.51
N ALA A 126 0.94 6.95 13.33
CA ALA A 126 1.31 6.30 12.09
C ALA A 126 0.51 6.84 10.89
N ILE A 127 -0.80 7.10 11.05
CA ILE A 127 -1.64 7.74 10.03
C ILE A 127 -1.04 9.11 9.64
N ARG A 128 -0.82 10.00 10.62
CA ARG A 128 -0.25 11.34 10.35
C ARG A 128 1.09 11.27 9.63
N ARG A 129 1.93 10.28 9.97
CA ARG A 129 3.22 10.08 9.32
C ARG A 129 3.08 9.60 7.88
N ALA A 130 2.15 8.71 7.59
CA ALA A 130 1.84 8.29 6.23
C ALA A 130 1.33 9.48 5.39
N GLU A 131 0.39 10.25 5.92
CA GLU A 131 -0.17 11.44 5.27
C GLU A 131 0.90 12.50 4.96
N ALA A 132 1.87 12.67 5.86
CA ALA A 132 2.96 13.62 5.70
C ALA A 132 4.10 13.13 4.78
N TYR A 133 4.14 11.85 4.40
CA TYR A 133 5.29 11.29 3.65
C TYR A 133 5.38 11.86 2.23
N GLY A 134 4.24 12.06 1.58
CA GLY A 134 4.17 12.47 0.19
C GLY A 134 4.31 11.30 -0.80
N PRO A 135 4.41 11.61 -2.10
CA PRO A 135 4.38 10.63 -3.17
C PRO A 135 5.72 9.90 -3.34
N VAL A 136 5.66 8.60 -3.62
CA VAL A 136 6.81 7.70 -3.64
C VAL A 136 7.11 7.17 -5.05
N ASN A 137 8.39 7.22 -5.43
CA ASN A 137 8.85 6.67 -6.70
C ASN A 137 8.77 5.14 -6.73
N GLN A 138 8.60 4.58 -7.93
CA GLN A 138 8.60 3.14 -8.17
C GLN A 138 9.81 2.45 -7.52
N SER A 139 9.57 1.27 -6.94
CA SER A 139 10.55 0.46 -6.18
C SER A 139 11.00 1.01 -4.81
N PHE A 140 10.52 2.18 -4.35
CA PHE A 140 10.83 2.71 -3.02
C PHE A 140 9.78 2.34 -1.94
N CYS A 141 8.84 1.43 -2.23
CA CYS A 141 7.75 1.05 -1.33
C CYS A 141 8.23 0.62 0.07
N ALA A 142 9.24 -0.26 0.14
CA ALA A 142 9.81 -0.74 1.40
C ALA A 142 10.57 0.36 2.16
N VAL A 143 11.25 1.26 1.44
CA VAL A 143 11.96 2.40 2.06
C VAL A 143 10.95 3.34 2.72
N ALA A 144 9.88 3.70 1.99
CA ALA A 144 8.85 4.58 2.49
C ALA A 144 8.08 3.96 3.66
N THR A 145 7.70 2.70 3.54
CA THR A 145 7.03 1.95 4.60
C THR A 145 7.88 1.91 5.88
N GLY A 146 9.16 1.54 5.76
CA GLY A 146 10.07 1.54 6.91
C GLY A 146 10.26 2.93 7.53
N ARG A 147 10.31 3.99 6.72
CA ARG A 147 10.42 5.37 7.22
C ARG A 147 9.17 5.85 7.96
N VAL A 148 7.97 5.52 7.46
CA VAL A 148 6.73 5.79 8.19
C VAL A 148 6.77 5.10 9.55
N LEU A 149 7.11 3.81 9.60
CA LEU A 149 7.20 3.02 10.84
C LEU A 149 8.28 3.51 11.81
N SER A 150 9.47 3.88 11.33
CA SER A 150 10.63 4.24 12.18
C SER A 150 10.41 5.41 13.15
N GLY A 151 9.37 6.24 12.93
CA GLY A 151 9.00 7.31 13.86
C GLY A 151 7.71 7.05 14.62
N VAL A 152 7.30 5.79 14.73
CA VAL A 152 6.13 5.33 15.49
C VAL A 152 6.64 4.56 16.73
N PRO A 153 6.13 4.87 17.95
CA PRO A 153 6.52 4.17 19.17
C PRO A 153 6.36 2.65 19.05
N GLY A 154 7.41 1.90 19.37
CA GLY A 154 7.47 0.44 19.23
C GLY A 154 7.91 -0.08 17.86
N PHE A 155 8.20 0.82 16.91
CA PHE A 155 8.63 0.50 15.54
C PHE A 155 9.93 1.22 15.15
N GLU A 156 10.64 1.82 16.09
CA GLU A 156 11.81 2.68 15.89
C GLU A 156 12.95 1.94 15.15
N ALA A 157 13.05 0.63 15.36
CA ALA A 157 14.03 -0.24 14.72
C ALA A 157 13.68 -0.63 13.26
N SER A 158 12.64 -0.04 12.67
CA SER A 158 12.19 -0.40 11.32
C SER A 158 13.29 -0.19 10.27
N PRO A 159 13.60 -1.21 9.45
CA PRO A 159 14.64 -1.08 8.44
C PRO A 159 14.17 -0.21 7.27
N THR A 160 15.03 0.72 6.83
CA THR A 160 14.73 1.63 5.70
C THR A 160 15.44 1.19 4.42
N GLY A 161 15.27 -0.07 4.03
CA GLY A 161 15.89 -0.67 2.85
C GLY A 161 14.90 -0.95 1.72
N PHE A 162 15.42 -1.29 0.53
CA PHE A 162 14.61 -1.56 -0.66
C PHE A 162 13.93 -2.93 -0.69
N SER A 163 14.11 -3.77 0.33
CA SER A 163 13.61 -5.15 0.32
C SER A 163 12.34 -5.28 1.17
N PRO A 164 11.17 -5.51 0.54
CA PRO A 164 9.93 -5.82 1.26
C PRO A 164 10.09 -7.02 2.20
N ASN A 165 10.81 -8.06 1.75
CA ASN A 165 11.05 -9.26 2.56
C ASN A 165 11.87 -8.95 3.82
N LYS A 166 12.92 -8.12 3.73
CA LYS A 166 13.69 -7.74 4.93
C LYS A 166 12.84 -6.94 5.92
N LEU A 167 12.01 -6.03 5.41
CA LEU A 167 11.07 -5.28 6.23
C LEU A 167 10.08 -6.20 6.93
N ARG A 168 9.50 -7.16 6.20
CA ARG A 168 8.61 -8.18 6.75
C ARG A 168 9.28 -9.06 7.78
N SER A 169 10.48 -9.58 7.49
CA SER A 169 11.24 -10.41 8.43
C SER A 169 11.47 -9.70 9.76
N TRP A 170 11.79 -8.40 9.73
CA TRP A 170 11.86 -7.59 10.94
C TRP A 170 10.49 -7.41 11.61
N PHE A 171 9.44 -7.09 10.84
CA PHE A 171 8.09 -6.87 11.38
C PHE A 171 7.57 -8.12 12.12
N LEU A 172 7.89 -9.30 11.63
CA LEU A 172 7.57 -10.59 12.26
C LEU A 172 8.31 -10.84 13.59
N THR A 173 9.32 -10.03 13.94
CA THR A 173 9.98 -10.10 15.25
C THR A 173 9.28 -9.26 16.32
N LEU A 174 8.29 -8.44 15.94
CA LEU A 174 7.59 -7.56 16.87
C LEU A 174 6.71 -8.38 17.83
N PRO A 175 6.63 -8.00 19.12
CA PRO A 175 5.80 -8.70 20.09
C PRO A 175 4.32 -8.73 19.69
N GLY A 176 3.71 -9.92 19.75
CA GLY A 176 2.27 -10.09 19.52
C GLY A 176 1.82 -9.99 18.05
N VAL A 177 2.76 -9.97 17.10
CA VAL A 177 2.43 -9.99 15.67
C VAL A 177 1.60 -11.22 15.29
N ARG A 178 0.54 -10.99 14.51
CA ARG A 178 -0.31 -12.04 13.93
C ARG A 178 -0.13 -12.04 12.42
N SER A 179 0.25 -13.18 11.86
CA SER A 179 0.48 -13.33 10.42
C SER A 179 -0.65 -14.13 9.77
N LYS A 180 -1.11 -13.65 8.62
CA LYS A 180 -1.99 -14.39 7.70
C LYS A 180 -1.37 -14.43 6.31
N ARG A 181 -1.62 -15.52 5.60
CA ARG A 181 -1.21 -15.72 4.22
C ARG A 181 -2.47 -15.80 3.36
N HIS A 182 -2.54 -14.96 2.34
CA HIS A 182 -3.62 -14.92 1.35
C HIS A 182 -3.09 -15.38 0.00
N MET A 183 -3.80 -16.33 -0.61
CA MET A 183 -3.50 -16.88 -1.94
C MET A 183 -4.63 -16.52 -2.89
N ASP A 184 -4.37 -16.57 -4.18
CA ASP A 184 -5.43 -16.50 -5.20
C ASP A 184 -6.49 -17.59 -4.94
N GLY A 185 -7.77 -17.25 -5.10
CA GLY A 185 -8.91 -18.12 -4.80
C GLY A 185 -9.22 -18.38 -3.32
N ASP A 186 -8.60 -17.68 -2.38
CA ASP A 186 -9.02 -17.72 -0.96
C ASP A 186 -10.47 -17.20 -0.83
N PRO A 187 -11.38 -17.87 -0.09
CA PRO A 187 -12.73 -17.36 0.15
C PRO A 187 -12.75 -15.94 0.74
N ALA A 188 -11.71 -15.54 1.48
CA ALA A 188 -11.53 -14.18 1.98
C ALA A 188 -11.30 -13.13 0.88
N ASN A 189 -10.99 -13.56 -0.36
CA ASN A 189 -10.79 -12.73 -1.55
C ASN A 189 -12.07 -12.62 -2.42
N ASN A 190 -13.20 -13.17 -1.99
CA ASN A 190 -14.46 -13.03 -2.73
C ASN A 190 -15.10 -11.66 -2.46
N HIS A 191 -15.10 -10.79 -3.47
CA HIS A 191 -15.64 -9.42 -3.35
C HIS A 191 -16.70 -9.12 -4.40
N ASN A 192 -17.78 -8.46 -3.96
CA ASN A 192 -18.82 -7.90 -4.84
C ASN A 192 -18.36 -6.55 -5.44
N VAL A 193 -17.12 -6.48 -5.94
CA VAL A 193 -16.51 -5.24 -6.44
C VAL A 193 -15.98 -5.47 -7.85
N LEU A 194 -16.24 -4.50 -8.74
CA LEU A 194 -15.81 -4.58 -10.13
C LEU A 194 -14.30 -4.27 -10.23
N LEU A 195 -13.50 -5.25 -10.64
CA LEU A 195 -12.11 -5.02 -11.06
C LEU A 195 -12.13 -4.31 -12.41
N ARG A 196 -11.85 -3.00 -12.45
CA ARG A 196 -11.57 -2.29 -13.71
C ARG A 196 -10.06 -2.21 -13.90
N GLN A 197 -9.53 -2.99 -14.83
CA GLN A 197 -8.12 -2.88 -15.22
C GLN A 197 -7.88 -1.57 -15.98
N LYS A 198 -6.62 -1.11 -16.04
CA LYS A 198 -6.23 0.16 -16.70
C LYS A 198 -6.51 0.19 -18.21
N ASP A 199 -6.74 -0.97 -18.83
CA ASP A 199 -7.15 -1.12 -20.23
C ASP A 199 -8.68 -1.01 -20.45
N GLY A 200 -9.44 -0.80 -19.37
CA GLY A 200 -10.90 -0.70 -19.42
C GLY A 200 -11.64 -2.03 -19.35
N THR A 201 -10.95 -3.17 -19.24
CA THR A 201 -11.59 -4.47 -19.04
C THR A 201 -12.16 -4.56 -17.62
N ILE A 202 -13.40 -5.07 -17.54
CA ILE A 202 -14.10 -5.32 -16.29
C ILE A 202 -14.15 -6.84 -16.12
N PHE A 203 -13.43 -7.37 -15.14
CA PHE A 203 -13.60 -8.75 -14.70
C PHE A 203 -14.44 -8.75 -13.42
N GLY A 204 -15.62 -9.34 -13.51
CA GLY A 204 -16.34 -9.83 -12.34
C GLY A 204 -16.10 -11.33 -12.26
N TYR A 205 -15.69 -11.83 -11.10
CA TYR A 205 -15.80 -13.26 -10.85
C TYR A 205 -17.30 -13.58 -10.77
N ASN A 206 -17.79 -14.35 -11.76
CA ASN A 206 -19.11 -14.94 -11.66
C ASN A 206 -19.09 -15.90 -10.46
N ARG A 207 -20.17 -15.80 -9.67
CA ARG A 207 -20.51 -16.54 -8.46
C ARG A 207 -20.03 -17.99 -8.40
#